data_AF-G3AEZ2-F1
#
_entry.id   AF-G3AEZ2-F1
#
_cell.length_a   1.000
_cell.length_b   1.000
_cell.length_c   1.000
_cell.angle_alpha   90.00
_cell.angle_beta   90.00
_cell.angle_gamma   90.00
#
_symmetry.space_group_name_H-M   'P 1'
#
loop_
_entity.id
_entity.type
_entity.pdbx_description
1 polymer ?
#
loop_
_entity_poly.entity_id
_entity_poly.type
_entity_poly.pdbx_seq_one_letter_code
_entity_poly.pdbx_strand_id
1 'polypeptide(L)'
;MEVKGMRGVVDRTHVHWDPDDDATNYKNIYHPGDFEFDKFKMEDVLFTLKQPNNFRVFDVAIYNCELPKLRKHWLFYDFLNANVMSGSYDNSLFTIHKKQRLNDYIDGDTAKWKRVTRMRVDALNVDHLNTGLEGPFGWISNGRVDMIGDVMVPQDSDELTVKEIVSIIADSIKKEATRYKNPEVMEKHPDLHTRLTSDDYTDISKYFVLDLTIRLNNVRASVPFQTPELSYINYALIRPIVAYINSKNTFIEIHNRIVKNIQDFSGSWTIYDSLLMDDISEEVYDNFVDYVADEEERMTRMKKVAFWSFQLLAQCIMFGLGSLV
;
A
#
# COMPACT_ATOMS: atom_id res chain seq x y z
N MET A 1 24.84 18.49 -2.67
CA MET A 1 24.07 19.69 -2.28
C MET A 1 23.51 19.47 -0.89
N GLU A 2 23.51 20.50 -0.06
CA GLU A 2 22.99 20.46 1.30
C GLU A 2 22.08 21.66 1.53
N VAL A 3 20.90 21.43 2.11
CA VAL A 3 19.90 22.46 2.40
C VAL A 3 19.54 22.38 3.87
N LYS A 4 19.54 23.51 4.58
CA LYS A 4 19.21 23.56 6.02
C LYS A 4 18.22 24.68 6.33
N GLY A 5 17.34 24.44 7.30
CA GLY A 5 16.48 25.50 7.84
C GLY A 5 15.38 25.96 6.88
N MET A 6 14.95 25.11 5.94
CA MET A 6 13.91 25.48 4.98
C MET A 6 12.57 25.66 5.70
N ARG A 7 11.92 26.80 5.44
CA ARG A 7 10.60 27.15 5.96
C ARG A 7 9.70 27.64 4.86
N GLY A 8 8.41 27.36 4.94
CA GLY A 8 7.46 27.88 3.97
C GLY A 8 6.07 27.28 4.07
N VAL A 9 5.27 27.60 3.06
CA VAL A 9 3.91 27.08 2.88
C VAL A 9 3.84 26.46 1.49
N VAL A 10 3.38 25.21 1.44
CA VAL A 10 3.08 24.52 0.18
C VAL A 10 1.56 24.55 0.02
N ASP A 11 1.09 25.39 -0.89
CA ASP A 11 -0.35 25.57 -1.14
C ASP A 11 -0.78 24.80 -2.39
N ARG A 12 -1.50 23.68 -2.20
CA ARG A 12 -2.08 22.85 -3.26
C ARG A 12 -3.59 23.03 -3.38
N THR A 13 -4.19 24.03 -2.74
CA THR A 13 -5.65 24.24 -2.77
C THR A 13 -6.21 24.57 -4.15
N HIS A 14 -5.35 25.06 -5.05
CA HIS A 14 -5.65 25.38 -6.43
C HIS A 14 -5.59 24.15 -7.36
N VAL A 15 -5.15 23.00 -6.87
CA VAL A 15 -5.09 21.77 -7.66
C VAL A 15 -6.49 21.17 -7.71
N HIS A 16 -6.98 20.97 -8.91
CA HIS A 16 -8.28 20.36 -9.19
C HIS A 16 -8.06 19.25 -10.21
N TRP A 17 -8.71 18.11 -10.00
CA TRP A 17 -8.73 17.00 -10.93
C TRP A 17 -10.14 16.85 -11.46
N ASP A 18 -10.28 16.68 -12.76
CA ASP A 18 -11.56 16.33 -13.34
C ASP A 18 -11.91 14.87 -12.99
N PRO A 19 -13.19 14.51 -12.77
CA PRO A 19 -13.58 13.18 -12.28
C PRO A 19 -13.08 11.99 -13.13
N ASP A 20 -12.90 12.21 -14.43
CA ASP A 20 -12.48 11.19 -15.39
C ASP A 20 -11.03 11.36 -15.85
N ASP A 21 -10.25 12.20 -15.17
CA ASP A 21 -8.86 12.46 -15.55
C ASP A 21 -7.90 11.43 -14.98
N ASP A 22 -6.85 11.14 -15.75
CA ASP A 22 -5.83 10.16 -15.41
C ASP A 22 -4.68 10.85 -14.66
N ALA A 23 -4.34 10.37 -13.47
CA ALA A 23 -3.22 10.89 -12.68
C ALA A 23 -1.89 10.85 -13.45
N THR A 24 -1.72 9.90 -14.38
CA THR A 24 -0.51 9.77 -15.19
C THR A 24 -0.33 10.88 -16.22
N ASN A 25 -1.40 11.60 -16.58
CA ASN A 25 -1.32 12.77 -17.48
C ASN A 25 -0.45 13.90 -16.90
N TYR A 26 -0.29 13.92 -15.57
CA TYR A 26 0.45 14.95 -14.84
C TYR A 26 1.92 14.60 -14.59
N LYS A 27 2.41 13.49 -15.15
CA LYS A 27 3.81 13.11 -15.04
C LYS A 27 4.74 14.19 -15.60
N ASN A 28 5.77 14.51 -14.84
CA ASN A 28 6.79 15.45 -15.25
C ASN A 28 7.57 14.90 -16.46
N ILE A 29 7.56 15.64 -17.56
CA ILE A 29 8.41 15.36 -18.72
C ILE A 29 9.81 15.89 -18.43
N TYR A 30 10.83 15.08 -18.74
CA TYR A 30 12.23 15.45 -18.58
C TYR A 30 12.60 16.60 -19.52
N HIS A 31 13.23 17.65 -18.98
CA HIS A 31 13.75 18.77 -19.77
C HIS A 31 15.27 18.94 -19.55
N PRO A 32 16.04 19.26 -20.60
CA PRO A 32 17.44 19.63 -20.44
C PRO A 32 17.59 20.79 -19.45
N GLY A 33 18.43 20.61 -18.42
CA GLY A 33 18.61 21.57 -17.33
C GLY A 33 17.83 21.25 -16.06
N ASP A 34 17.03 20.20 -16.06
CA ASP A 34 16.47 19.64 -14.82
C ASP A 34 17.59 19.25 -13.85
N PHE A 35 17.36 19.49 -12.55
CA PHE A 35 18.38 19.23 -11.56
C PHE A 35 18.56 17.73 -11.31
N GLU A 36 19.82 17.33 -11.20
CA GLU A 36 20.23 16.01 -10.75
C GLU A 36 21.40 16.16 -9.77
N PHE A 37 21.19 15.76 -8.52
CA PHE A 37 22.22 15.80 -7.49
C PHE A 37 22.63 14.39 -7.10
N ASP A 38 23.92 14.06 -7.17
CA ASP A 38 24.43 12.74 -6.78
C ASP A 38 24.51 12.53 -5.26
N LYS A 39 24.55 13.60 -4.47
CA LYS A 39 24.47 13.51 -3.00
C LYS A 39 23.65 14.68 -2.52
N PHE A 40 22.50 14.39 -1.94
CA PHE A 40 21.60 15.40 -1.43
C PHE A 40 21.36 15.18 0.06
N LYS A 41 21.51 16.26 0.83
CA LYS A 41 21.17 16.30 2.25
C LYS A 41 20.20 17.43 2.50
N MET A 42 19.18 17.18 3.30
CA MET A 42 18.31 18.22 3.84
C MET A 42 18.11 18.00 5.34
N GLU A 43 18.28 19.06 6.10
CA GLU A 43 18.14 19.05 7.56
C GLU A 43 17.24 20.20 8.00
N ASP A 44 16.51 19.97 9.07
CA ASP A 44 15.67 20.99 9.70
C ASP A 44 14.77 21.70 8.68
N VAL A 45 13.84 20.96 8.08
CA VAL A 45 12.81 21.51 7.18
C VAL A 45 11.46 21.45 7.87
N LEU A 46 10.70 22.55 7.80
CA LEU A 46 9.35 22.63 8.34
C LEU A 46 8.51 23.47 7.40
N PHE A 47 7.43 22.90 6.88
CA PHE A 47 6.49 23.65 6.06
C PHE A 47 5.05 23.25 6.36
N THR A 48 4.15 24.21 6.16
CA THR A 48 2.72 23.99 6.27
C THR A 48 2.18 23.54 4.92
N LEU A 49 1.46 22.42 4.90
CA LEU A 49 0.86 21.86 3.69
C LEU A 49 -0.66 22.12 3.69
N LYS A 50 -1.14 22.74 2.62
CA LYS A 50 -2.57 22.88 2.35
C LYS A 50 -2.94 22.00 1.16
N GLN A 51 -3.66 20.93 1.44
CA GLN A 51 -4.13 20.00 0.42
C GLN A 51 -5.43 20.51 -0.25
N PRO A 52 -5.75 20.04 -1.46
CA PRO A 52 -7.04 20.34 -2.11
C PRO A 52 -8.23 19.70 -1.37
N ASN A 53 -9.44 19.92 -1.90
CA ASN A 53 -10.70 19.37 -1.37
C ASN A 53 -11.03 19.76 0.09
N ASN A 54 -10.59 20.95 0.50
CA ASN A 54 -10.82 21.50 1.84
C ASN A 54 -10.35 20.56 2.98
N PHE A 55 -9.31 19.76 2.70
CA PHE A 55 -8.65 18.98 3.73
C PHE A 55 -8.01 19.91 4.78
N ARG A 56 -7.88 19.43 6.02
CA ARG A 56 -7.30 20.26 7.10
C ARG A 56 -5.87 20.69 6.75
N VAL A 57 -5.49 21.87 7.22
CA VAL A 57 -4.08 22.30 7.14
C VAL A 57 -3.28 21.56 8.20
N PHE A 58 -2.09 21.09 7.83
CA PHE A 58 -1.18 20.41 8.76
C PHE A 58 0.28 20.71 8.39
N ASP A 59 1.17 20.46 9.34
CA ASP A 59 2.60 20.68 9.17
C ASP A 59 3.33 19.39 8.82
N VAL A 60 4.37 19.54 8.01
CA VAL A 60 5.33 18.50 7.66
C VAL A 60 6.72 18.97 8.07
N ALA A 61 7.39 18.16 8.87
CA ALA A 61 8.76 18.40 9.28
C ALA A 61 9.67 17.27 8.78
N ILE A 62 10.84 17.63 8.27
CA ILE A 62 11.93 16.70 7.96
C ILE A 62 13.10 17.08 8.84
N TYR A 63 13.43 16.23 9.80
CA TYR A 63 14.51 16.47 10.75
C TYR A 63 15.87 16.22 10.10
N ASN A 64 15.98 15.09 9.41
CA ASN A 64 17.16 14.70 8.67
C ASN A 64 16.74 13.90 7.43
N CYS A 65 17.42 14.11 6.31
CA CYS A 65 17.22 13.34 5.09
C CYS A 65 18.51 13.32 4.28
N GLU A 66 18.94 12.11 3.91
CA GLU A 66 20.10 11.85 3.09
C GLU A 66 19.70 10.95 1.92
N LEU A 67 19.87 11.45 0.71
CA LEU A 67 19.55 10.74 -0.51
C LEU A 67 20.85 10.41 -1.28
N PRO A 68 20.97 9.18 -1.82
CA PRO A 68 22.09 8.79 -2.65
C PRO A 68 22.03 9.39 -4.06
N LYS A 69 20.88 9.92 -4.49
CA LYS A 69 20.68 10.73 -5.68
C LYS A 69 19.35 11.47 -5.51
N LEU A 70 19.22 12.66 -6.09
CA LEU A 70 17.96 13.39 -6.19
C LEU A 70 17.83 13.97 -7.60
N ARG A 71 16.94 13.40 -8.41
CA ARG A 71 16.63 13.85 -9.76
C ARG A 71 15.20 14.39 -9.80
N LYS A 72 15.00 15.54 -10.43
CA LYS A 72 13.66 16.12 -10.61
C LYS A 72 12.69 15.15 -11.28
N HIS A 73 13.15 14.44 -12.32
CA HIS A 73 12.30 13.53 -13.08
C HIS A 73 11.97 12.21 -12.34
N TRP A 74 12.78 11.82 -11.34
CA TRP A 74 12.60 10.59 -10.55
C TRP A 74 12.31 10.89 -9.08
N LEU A 75 11.68 12.04 -8.82
CA LEU A 75 11.61 12.64 -7.48
C LEU A 75 11.05 11.66 -6.44
N PHE A 76 9.86 11.11 -6.69
CA PHE A 76 9.22 10.21 -5.74
C PHE A 76 10.03 8.93 -5.50
N TYR A 77 10.54 8.32 -6.57
CA TYR A 77 11.37 7.10 -6.49
C TYR A 77 12.68 7.31 -5.72
N ASP A 78 13.34 8.45 -5.90
CA ASP A 78 14.60 8.75 -5.23
C ASP A 78 14.37 8.92 -3.70
N PHE A 79 13.22 9.46 -3.27
CA PHE A 79 12.82 9.50 -1.84
C PHE A 79 12.50 8.11 -1.26
N LEU A 80 11.83 7.23 -2.01
CA LEU A 80 11.61 5.84 -1.60
C LEU A 80 12.93 5.07 -1.39
N ASN A 81 14.02 5.53 -2.00
CA ASN A 81 15.36 4.97 -1.89
C ASN A 81 16.31 5.79 -1.01
N ALA A 82 15.77 6.63 -0.11
CA ALA A 82 16.55 7.43 0.84
C ALA A 82 17.46 6.57 1.72
N ASN A 83 18.72 6.98 1.94
CA ASN A 83 19.61 6.28 2.87
C ASN A 83 19.07 6.36 4.30
N VAL A 84 18.70 7.58 4.70
CA VAL A 84 18.03 7.91 5.95
C VAL A 84 17.10 9.08 5.68
N MET A 85 15.90 9.04 6.21
CA MET A 85 14.96 10.15 6.29
C MET A 85 14.17 10.00 7.58
N SER A 86 14.01 11.08 8.34
CA SER A 86 13.17 11.09 9.52
C SER A 86 12.47 12.43 9.64
N GLY A 87 11.26 12.40 10.18
CA GLY A 87 10.43 13.59 10.26
C GLY A 87 9.10 13.33 10.96
N SER A 88 8.22 14.31 10.84
CA SER A 88 6.82 14.19 11.23
C SER A 88 5.92 14.66 10.10
N TYR A 89 4.79 13.97 9.93
CA TYR A 89 3.75 14.29 8.97
C TYR A 89 2.43 14.36 9.73
N ASP A 90 1.84 15.55 9.85
CA ASP A 90 0.67 15.80 10.71
C ASP A 90 0.85 15.29 12.14
N ASN A 91 2.00 15.61 12.75
CA ASN A 91 2.44 15.15 14.08
C ASN A 91 2.69 13.63 14.23
N SER A 92 2.53 12.85 13.17
CA SER A 92 2.89 11.42 13.15
C SER A 92 4.33 11.24 12.72
N LEU A 93 5.11 10.52 13.53
CA LEU A 93 6.52 10.27 13.22
C LEU A 93 6.63 9.33 12.02
N PHE A 94 7.55 9.65 11.12
CA PHE A 94 7.93 8.76 10.03
C PHE A 94 9.44 8.58 9.95
N THR A 95 9.84 7.42 9.44
CA THR A 95 11.24 7.09 9.17
C THR A 95 11.36 6.33 7.86
N ILE A 96 12.42 6.59 7.12
CA ILE A 96 12.87 5.82 5.96
C ILE A 96 14.34 5.52 6.19
N HIS A 97 14.75 4.26 6.15
CA HIS A 97 16.14 3.90 6.33
C HIS A 97 16.50 2.63 5.57
N LYS A 98 17.76 2.51 5.15
CA LYS A 98 18.28 1.24 4.66
C LYS A 98 18.25 0.20 5.78
N LYS A 99 17.59 -0.94 5.55
CA LYS A 99 17.58 -2.07 6.48
C LYS A 99 18.95 -2.73 6.48
N GLN A 100 19.66 -2.68 7.61
CA GLN A 100 20.93 -3.39 7.78
C GLN A 100 20.64 -4.87 8.03
N ARG A 101 21.18 -5.77 7.20
CA ARG A 101 21.03 -7.21 7.39
C ARG A 101 22.34 -7.81 7.90
N LEU A 102 22.24 -8.81 8.78
CA LEU A 102 23.42 -9.55 9.26
C LEU A 102 24.16 -10.23 8.09
N ASN A 103 23.42 -10.69 7.07
CA ASN A 103 23.98 -11.30 5.87
C ASN A 103 24.77 -10.30 5.00
N ASP A 104 24.48 -9.00 5.06
CA ASP A 104 25.25 -7.98 4.32
C ASP A 104 26.73 -7.93 4.78
N TYR A 105 27.03 -8.49 5.95
CA TYR A 105 28.38 -8.56 6.53
C TYR A 105 29.12 -9.88 6.25
N ILE A 106 28.41 -10.96 5.94
CA ILE A 106 28.97 -12.32 5.91
C ILE A 106 29.17 -12.80 4.48
N ASP A 107 28.31 -12.40 3.54
CA ASP A 107 28.34 -12.92 2.18
C ASP A 107 27.78 -11.88 1.19
N GLY A 108 28.69 -11.15 0.53
CA GLY A 108 28.33 -10.06 -0.39
C GLY A 108 27.68 -10.53 -1.70
N ASP A 109 27.82 -11.81 -2.05
CA ASP A 109 27.31 -12.39 -3.30
C ASP A 109 25.93 -13.08 -3.16
N THR A 110 25.56 -13.56 -1.98
CA THR A 110 24.25 -14.25 -1.75
C THR A 110 23.11 -13.32 -1.31
N ALA A 111 23.31 -12.01 -1.38
CA ALA A 111 22.29 -11.04 -1.03
C ALA A 111 21.13 -11.06 -2.05
N LYS A 112 19.95 -11.53 -1.61
CA LYS A 112 18.73 -11.63 -2.44
C LYS A 112 18.24 -10.30 -3.05
N TRP A 113 18.61 -9.18 -2.45
CA TRP A 113 18.12 -7.86 -2.85
C TRP A 113 19.26 -6.86 -2.77
N LYS A 114 19.45 -6.05 -3.82
CA LYS A 114 20.51 -5.05 -3.89
C LYS A 114 20.42 -4.06 -2.73
N ARG A 115 19.19 -3.70 -2.41
CA ARG A 115 18.86 -2.75 -1.38
C ARG A 115 17.45 -3.01 -0.87
N VAL A 116 17.30 -2.95 0.45
CA VAL A 116 16.00 -2.88 1.10
C VAL A 116 15.90 -1.61 1.91
N THR A 117 14.91 -0.78 1.57
CA THR A 117 14.58 0.44 2.28
C THR A 117 13.33 0.19 3.11
N ARG A 118 13.42 0.37 4.42
CA ARG A 118 12.26 0.30 5.31
C ARG A 118 11.71 1.70 5.51
N MET A 119 10.44 1.88 5.18
CA MET A 119 9.64 3.05 5.52
C MET A 119 8.64 2.69 6.61
N ARG A 120 8.42 3.61 7.55
CA ARG A 120 7.47 3.45 8.64
C ARG A 120 6.81 4.78 8.96
N VAL A 121 5.51 4.77 9.16
CA VAL A 121 4.72 5.88 9.72
C VAL A 121 3.87 5.32 10.84
N ASP A 122 3.88 5.97 12.00
CA ASP A 122 3.14 5.53 13.18
C ASP A 122 2.00 6.50 13.51
N ALA A 123 0.83 5.94 13.84
CA ALA A 123 -0.35 6.63 14.33
C ALA A 123 -0.83 7.77 13.43
N LEU A 124 -0.72 7.62 12.10
CA LEU A 124 -1.24 8.58 11.14
C LEU A 124 -2.77 8.56 11.18
N ASN A 125 -3.40 9.72 11.07
CA ASN A 125 -4.84 9.77 10.98
C ASN A 125 -5.30 9.21 9.62
N VAL A 126 -6.33 8.36 9.62
CA VAL A 126 -6.76 7.64 8.39
C VAL A 126 -7.33 8.59 7.33
N ASP A 127 -7.66 9.82 7.71
CA ASP A 127 -8.14 10.85 6.79
C ASP A 127 -7.14 11.20 5.68
N HIS A 128 -5.85 11.03 5.93
CA HIS A 128 -4.80 11.14 4.92
C HIS A 128 -4.86 10.07 3.83
N LEU A 129 -5.51 8.93 4.10
CA LEU A 129 -5.72 7.84 3.14
C LEU A 129 -7.11 7.86 2.49
N ASN A 130 -8.11 8.47 3.14
CA ASN A 130 -9.49 8.42 2.64
C ASN A 130 -9.85 9.61 1.74
N THR A 131 -9.15 10.75 1.87
CA THR A 131 -9.58 11.99 1.22
C THR A 131 -9.26 11.95 -0.26
N GLY A 132 -10.30 12.04 -1.10
CA GLY A 132 -10.16 12.06 -2.55
C GLY A 132 -9.92 10.68 -3.17
N LEU A 133 -10.12 9.60 -2.42
CA LEU A 133 -10.00 8.24 -2.92
C LEU A 133 -11.34 7.52 -2.95
N GLU A 134 -11.66 7.02 -4.11
CA GLU A 134 -12.76 6.13 -4.37
C GLU A 134 -12.24 4.69 -4.18
N GLY A 135 -12.62 4.00 -3.10
CA GLY A 135 -12.10 2.67 -2.79
C GLY A 135 -12.21 2.27 -1.31
N PRO A 136 -11.61 1.15 -0.88
CA PRO A 136 -11.66 0.66 0.50
C PRO A 136 -11.21 1.68 1.53
N PHE A 137 -10.18 2.47 1.23
CA PHE A 137 -9.74 3.55 2.11
C PHE A 137 -10.79 4.65 2.24
N GLY A 138 -11.46 5.01 1.14
CA GLY A 138 -12.55 5.98 1.13
C GLY A 138 -13.76 5.56 1.96
N TRP A 139 -13.96 4.25 2.18
CA TRP A 139 -15.03 3.76 3.05
C TRP A 139 -14.73 3.96 4.53
N ILE A 140 -13.46 4.12 4.90
CA ILE A 140 -13.02 4.28 6.29
C ILE A 140 -13.08 5.78 6.65
N SER A 141 -14.02 6.13 7.51
CA SER A 141 -14.29 7.51 7.89
C SER A 141 -13.47 8.01 9.08
N ASN A 142 -13.02 7.11 9.96
CA ASN A 142 -12.29 7.46 11.17
C ASN A 142 -11.37 6.33 11.62
N GLY A 143 -10.31 6.66 12.36
CA GLY A 143 -9.34 5.75 12.94
C GLY A 143 -7.91 6.24 12.76
N ARG A 144 -6.95 5.42 13.15
CA ARG A 144 -5.52 5.67 12.89
C ARG A 144 -4.91 4.52 12.12
N VAL A 145 -3.84 4.80 11.40
CA VAL A 145 -3.10 3.83 10.60
C VAL A 145 -1.63 3.84 10.99
N ASP A 146 -1.08 2.65 11.23
CA ASP A 146 0.36 2.43 11.23
C ASP A 146 0.73 1.75 9.92
N MET A 147 1.77 2.21 9.25
CA MET A 147 2.23 1.64 7.99
C MET A 147 3.71 1.28 8.09
N ILE A 148 4.05 0.07 7.65
CA ILE A 148 5.44 -0.38 7.54
C ILE A 148 5.60 -0.95 6.13
N GLY A 149 6.47 -0.34 5.34
CA GLY A 149 6.79 -0.77 3.98
C GLY A 149 8.26 -1.16 3.87
N ASP A 150 8.55 -2.32 3.29
CA ASP A 150 9.90 -2.70 2.85
C ASP A 150 9.94 -2.59 1.31
N VAL A 151 10.59 -1.54 0.82
CA VAL A 151 10.88 -1.35 -0.61
C VAL A 151 12.13 -2.15 -0.97
N MET A 152 12.01 -3.01 -1.97
CA MET A 152 13.04 -3.93 -2.39
C MET A 152 13.37 -3.68 -3.87
N VAL A 153 14.65 -3.41 -4.13
CA VAL A 153 15.19 -3.29 -5.48
C VAL A 153 15.96 -4.56 -5.81
N PRO A 154 15.56 -5.31 -6.86
CA PRO A 154 16.27 -6.50 -7.32
C PRO A 154 17.76 -6.23 -7.59
N GLN A 155 18.60 -7.24 -7.36
CA GLN A 155 19.99 -7.24 -7.79
C GLN A 155 20.13 -8.19 -8.98
N ASP A 156 20.92 -7.79 -9.97
CA ASP A 156 21.41 -8.70 -11.00
C ASP A 156 22.47 -9.60 -10.34
N SER A 157 22.04 -10.67 -9.67
CA SER A 157 22.90 -11.69 -9.07
C SER A 157 22.20 -13.06 -9.06
N ASP A 158 22.98 -14.12 -8.80
CA ASP A 158 22.64 -15.53 -8.57
C ASP A 158 21.29 -16.06 -9.09
N GLU A 159 21.33 -17.10 -9.94
CA GLU A 159 20.14 -17.76 -10.52
C GLU A 159 19.05 -18.15 -9.51
N LEU A 160 19.41 -18.48 -8.26
CA LEU A 160 18.46 -18.81 -7.19
C LEU A 160 17.63 -17.61 -6.75
N THR A 161 18.26 -16.43 -6.63
CA THR A 161 17.60 -15.17 -6.30
C THR A 161 16.63 -14.76 -7.42
N VAL A 162 17.05 -14.93 -8.68
CA VAL A 162 16.22 -14.67 -9.85
C VAL A 162 14.95 -15.53 -9.83
N LYS A 163 15.05 -16.83 -9.53
CA LYS A 163 13.88 -17.74 -9.47
C LYS A 163 12.86 -17.30 -8.43
N GLU A 164 13.30 -16.91 -7.24
CA GLU A 164 12.39 -16.42 -6.20
C GLU A 164 11.69 -15.12 -6.63
N ILE A 165 12.44 -14.16 -7.19
CA ILE A 165 11.87 -12.89 -7.66
C ILE A 165 10.88 -13.13 -8.81
N VAL A 166 11.23 -14.01 -9.76
CA VAL A 166 10.32 -14.42 -10.85
C VAL A 166 9.06 -15.09 -10.30
N SER A 167 9.15 -15.90 -9.24
CA SER A 167 7.96 -16.48 -8.61
C SER A 167 7.05 -15.43 -7.98
N ILE A 168 7.63 -14.43 -7.29
CA ILE A 168 6.89 -13.29 -6.73
C ILE A 168 6.17 -12.51 -7.83
N ILE A 169 6.87 -12.22 -8.93
CA ILE A 169 6.31 -11.51 -10.09
C ILE A 169 5.19 -12.33 -10.72
N ALA A 170 5.42 -13.62 -10.95
CA ALA A 170 4.43 -14.54 -11.54
C ALA A 170 3.16 -14.65 -10.68
N ASP A 171 3.31 -14.72 -9.35
CA ASP A 171 2.18 -14.75 -8.42
C ASP A 171 1.39 -13.43 -8.46
N SER A 172 2.08 -12.28 -8.51
CA SER A 172 1.44 -10.97 -8.64
C SER A 172 0.67 -10.84 -9.97
N ILE A 173 1.26 -11.28 -11.08
CA ILE A 173 0.60 -11.29 -12.41
C ILE A 173 -0.60 -12.24 -12.41
N LYS A 174 -0.46 -13.43 -11.81
CA LYS A 174 -1.55 -14.40 -11.72
C LYS A 174 -2.70 -13.83 -10.89
N LYS A 175 -2.39 -13.20 -9.76
CA LYS A 175 -3.38 -12.55 -8.90
C LYS A 175 -4.18 -11.52 -9.70
N GLU A 176 -3.47 -10.68 -10.44
CA GLU A 176 -4.05 -9.66 -11.31
C GLU A 176 -4.94 -10.27 -12.41
N ALA A 177 -4.51 -11.35 -13.04
CA ALA A 177 -5.29 -12.05 -14.06
C ALA A 177 -6.55 -12.74 -13.49
N THR A 178 -6.53 -13.15 -12.23
CA THR A 178 -7.68 -13.79 -11.56
C THR A 178 -8.62 -12.79 -10.89
N ARG A 179 -8.28 -11.50 -10.89
CA ARG A 179 -9.04 -10.47 -10.21
C ARG A 179 -10.43 -10.33 -10.82
N TYR A 180 -11.42 -10.04 -9.98
CA TYR A 180 -12.75 -9.67 -10.45
C TYR A 180 -12.66 -8.35 -11.23
N LYS A 181 -12.97 -8.40 -12.52
CA LYS A 181 -13.16 -7.20 -13.35
C LYS A 181 -14.65 -6.93 -13.50
N ASN A 182 -15.09 -5.76 -13.05
CA ASN A 182 -16.46 -5.30 -13.22
C ASN A 182 -16.70 -5.01 -14.71
N PRO A 183 -17.58 -5.78 -15.40
CA PRO A 183 -17.80 -5.63 -16.84
C PRO A 183 -18.46 -4.31 -17.23
N GLU A 184 -19.03 -3.58 -16.27
CA GLU A 184 -19.66 -2.27 -16.48
C GLU A 184 -18.63 -1.13 -16.53
N VAL A 185 -17.40 -1.37 -16.08
CA VAL A 185 -16.35 -0.34 -15.96
C VAL A 185 -15.26 -0.58 -17.02
N MET A 186 -14.97 0.44 -17.82
CA MET A 186 -13.82 0.39 -18.73
C MET A 186 -12.49 0.47 -17.96
N GLU A 187 -11.54 -0.36 -18.36
CA GLU A 187 -10.20 -0.38 -17.78
C GLU A 187 -9.44 0.91 -18.13
N LYS A 188 -9.09 1.71 -17.12
CA LYS A 188 -8.42 3.01 -17.30
C LYS A 188 -6.97 2.90 -17.78
N HIS A 189 -6.24 1.82 -17.43
CA HIS A 189 -4.80 1.70 -17.71
C HIS A 189 -4.38 0.32 -18.28
N PRO A 190 -4.81 -0.04 -19.51
CA PRO A 190 -4.46 -1.33 -20.11
C PRO A 190 -2.95 -1.53 -20.34
N ASP A 191 -2.22 -0.43 -20.59
CA ASP A 191 -0.78 -0.47 -20.87
C ASP A 191 0.07 -0.82 -19.63
N LEU A 192 -0.44 -0.54 -18.43
CA LEU A 192 0.28 -0.76 -17.18
C LEU A 192 0.40 -2.26 -16.87
N HIS A 193 -0.73 -2.97 -17.01
CA HIS A 193 -0.74 -4.44 -16.92
C HIS A 193 0.16 -5.06 -17.98
N THR A 194 0.18 -4.49 -19.19
CA THR A 194 1.05 -4.96 -20.29
C THR A 194 2.55 -4.87 -19.95
N ARG A 195 2.98 -3.88 -19.17
CA ARG A 195 4.39 -3.74 -18.73
C ARG A 195 4.81 -4.77 -17.69
N LEU A 196 3.86 -5.25 -16.88
CA LEU A 196 4.08 -6.34 -15.93
C LEU A 196 4.03 -7.71 -16.64
N THR A 197 3.16 -7.86 -17.64
CA THR A 197 2.96 -9.11 -18.39
C THR A 197 3.86 -9.25 -19.62
N SER A 198 4.77 -8.30 -19.89
CA SER A 198 5.74 -8.44 -20.98
C SER A 198 6.54 -9.73 -20.78
N ASP A 199 6.60 -10.60 -21.79
CA ASP A 199 7.22 -11.94 -21.74
C ASP A 199 8.71 -11.96 -21.36
N ASP A 200 9.32 -10.79 -21.17
CA ASP A 200 10.70 -10.64 -20.77
C ASP A 200 10.84 -10.70 -19.23
N TYR A 201 10.79 -11.92 -18.69
CA TYR A 201 11.11 -12.22 -17.29
C TYR A 201 12.62 -12.29 -17.03
N THR A 202 13.46 -12.01 -18.04
CA THR A 202 14.92 -12.14 -17.92
C THR A 202 15.55 -10.92 -17.24
N ASP A 203 14.97 -9.74 -17.45
CA ASP A 203 15.37 -8.51 -16.75
C ASP A 203 14.49 -8.29 -15.52
N ILE A 204 14.92 -8.82 -14.38
CA ILE A 204 14.26 -8.60 -13.09
C ILE A 204 14.54 -7.20 -12.52
N SER A 205 15.59 -6.52 -12.99
CA SER A 205 16.02 -5.21 -12.47
C SER A 205 15.00 -4.10 -12.70
N LYS A 206 14.10 -4.29 -13.69
CA LYS A 206 13.01 -3.36 -14.02
C LYS A 206 11.86 -3.36 -13.01
N TYR A 207 11.81 -4.32 -12.09
CA TYR A 207 10.72 -4.44 -11.12
C TYR A 207 11.05 -3.78 -9.78
N PHE A 208 10.03 -3.16 -9.21
CA PHE A 208 9.97 -2.61 -7.88
C PHE A 208 9.06 -3.51 -7.05
N VAL A 209 9.54 -4.02 -5.92
CA VAL A 209 8.73 -4.85 -5.01
C VAL A 209 8.54 -4.09 -3.69
N LEU A 210 7.30 -3.99 -3.24
CA LEU A 210 6.91 -3.35 -1.99
C LEU A 210 6.12 -4.33 -1.13
N ASP A 211 6.70 -4.72 0.00
CA ASP A 211 5.96 -5.40 1.06
C ASP A 211 5.41 -4.34 2.01
N LEU A 212 4.09 -4.13 1.99
CA LEU A 212 3.41 -3.10 2.76
C LEU A 212 2.45 -3.73 3.78
N THR A 213 2.75 -3.55 5.06
CA THR A 213 1.84 -3.85 6.16
C THR A 213 1.12 -2.58 6.59
N ILE A 214 -0.21 -2.64 6.60
CA ILE A 214 -1.09 -1.55 7.03
C ILE A 214 -1.86 -2.05 8.26
N ARG A 215 -1.69 -1.39 9.40
CA ARG A 215 -2.47 -1.65 10.61
C ARG A 215 -3.46 -0.53 10.84
N LEU A 216 -4.73 -0.86 10.67
CA LEU A 216 -5.88 0.01 10.90
C LEU A 216 -6.33 -0.13 12.35
N ASN A 217 -6.18 0.91 13.16
CA ASN A 217 -6.51 0.93 14.58
C ASN A 217 -7.81 1.69 14.85
N ASN A 218 -8.74 1.05 15.57
CA ASN A 218 -10.03 1.62 15.98
C ASN A 218 -10.81 2.27 14.82
N VAL A 219 -10.82 1.62 13.66
CA VAL A 219 -11.42 2.17 12.44
C VAL A 219 -12.94 2.06 12.42
N ARG A 220 -13.59 3.01 11.74
CA ARG A 220 -15.02 2.98 11.42
C ARG A 220 -15.22 3.18 9.94
N ALA A 221 -16.09 2.37 9.35
CA ALA A 221 -16.41 2.43 7.94
C ALA A 221 -17.88 2.73 7.69
N SER A 222 -18.16 3.37 6.56
CA SER A 222 -19.49 3.64 6.05
C SER A 222 -19.59 3.21 4.60
N VAL A 223 -20.77 2.73 4.21
CA VAL A 223 -21.06 2.46 2.81
C VAL A 223 -20.97 3.77 2.03
N PRO A 224 -20.24 3.82 0.91
CA PRO A 224 -20.11 5.04 0.14
C PRO A 224 -21.46 5.47 -0.44
N PHE A 225 -21.75 6.77 -0.43
CA PHE A 225 -23.01 7.31 -0.93
C PHE A 225 -23.09 7.25 -2.46
N GLN A 226 -21.96 7.45 -3.14
CA GLN A 226 -21.76 7.16 -4.55
C GLN A 226 -20.87 5.94 -4.65
N THR A 227 -21.35 4.90 -5.33
CA THR A 227 -20.52 3.72 -5.62
C THR A 227 -19.60 4.09 -6.78
N PRO A 228 -18.28 4.18 -6.56
CA PRO A 228 -17.40 4.57 -7.64
C PRO A 228 -17.34 3.46 -8.69
N GLU A 229 -17.23 3.84 -9.96
CA GLU A 229 -17.04 2.93 -11.09
C GLU A 229 -15.59 2.44 -11.11
N LEU A 230 -15.23 1.64 -10.10
CA LEU A 230 -13.92 0.99 -10.04
C LEU A 230 -13.99 -0.40 -10.64
N SER A 231 -13.06 -0.69 -11.53
CA SER A 231 -12.97 -1.97 -12.24
C SER A 231 -12.80 -3.15 -11.28
N TYR A 232 -12.04 -2.98 -10.19
CA TYR A 232 -11.70 -4.08 -9.27
C TYR A 232 -12.75 -4.32 -8.16
N ILE A 233 -13.77 -3.48 -8.03
CA ILE A 233 -14.74 -3.57 -6.93
C ILE A 233 -15.98 -4.35 -7.36
N ASN A 234 -16.34 -5.34 -6.54
CA ASN A 234 -17.65 -6.00 -6.61
C ASN A 234 -18.61 -5.31 -5.62
N TYR A 235 -19.62 -4.62 -6.14
CA TYR A 235 -20.59 -3.89 -5.32
C TYR A 235 -21.34 -4.76 -4.30
N ALA A 236 -21.49 -6.06 -4.56
CA ALA A 236 -22.12 -6.98 -3.62
C ALA A 236 -21.30 -7.14 -2.32
N LEU A 237 -19.98 -6.96 -2.38
CA LEU A 237 -19.06 -7.15 -1.26
C LEU A 237 -18.85 -5.88 -0.41
N ILE A 238 -19.27 -4.71 -0.88
CA ILE A 238 -19.13 -3.44 -0.14
C ILE A 238 -19.75 -3.53 1.26
N ARG A 239 -21.02 -3.97 1.33
CA ARG A 239 -21.73 -4.05 2.63
C ARG A 239 -21.10 -5.07 3.57
N PRO A 240 -20.80 -6.31 3.14
CA PRO A 240 -20.03 -7.26 3.95
C PRO A 240 -18.69 -6.70 4.46
N ILE A 241 -17.90 -6.04 3.60
CA ILE A 241 -16.60 -5.47 3.99
C ILE A 241 -16.78 -4.37 5.04
N VAL A 242 -17.72 -3.43 4.83
CA VAL A 242 -18.01 -2.37 5.80
C VAL A 242 -18.49 -2.95 7.13
N ALA A 243 -19.32 -4.00 7.10
CA ALA A 243 -19.77 -4.71 8.30
C ALA A 243 -18.59 -5.39 9.02
N TYR A 244 -17.69 -6.04 8.27
CA TYR A 244 -16.47 -6.64 8.81
C TYR A 244 -15.60 -5.59 9.52
N ILE A 245 -15.30 -4.46 8.86
CA ILE A 245 -14.46 -3.40 9.43
C ILE A 245 -15.05 -2.91 10.76
N ASN A 246 -16.36 -2.64 10.78
CA ASN A 246 -17.04 -2.16 11.98
C ASN A 246 -17.19 -3.21 13.09
N SER A 247 -17.08 -4.51 12.77
CA SER A 247 -17.11 -5.59 13.75
C SER A 247 -15.81 -5.73 14.56
N LYS A 248 -14.70 -5.21 14.03
CA LYS A 248 -13.38 -5.28 14.68
C LYS A 248 -13.17 -4.03 15.56
N ASN A 249 -12.97 -4.25 16.86
CA ASN A 249 -12.86 -3.16 17.85
C ASN A 249 -11.42 -2.81 18.26
N THR A 250 -10.41 -3.57 17.83
CA THR A 250 -9.00 -3.35 18.21
C THR A 250 -8.19 -2.82 17.03
N PHE A 251 -7.79 -3.71 16.13
CA PHE A 251 -7.08 -3.38 14.92
C PHE A 251 -7.37 -4.41 13.83
N ILE A 252 -7.14 -4.01 12.58
CA ILE A 252 -7.13 -4.86 11.40
C ILE A 252 -5.73 -4.70 10.80
N GLU A 253 -5.01 -5.80 10.66
CA GLU A 253 -3.68 -5.80 10.03
C GLU A 253 -3.81 -6.40 8.63
N ILE A 254 -3.33 -5.65 7.64
CA ILE A 254 -3.43 -5.98 6.22
C ILE A 254 -2.01 -6.12 5.69
N HIS A 255 -1.74 -7.24 5.01
CA HIS A 255 -0.44 -7.51 4.41
C HIS A 255 -0.58 -7.51 2.89
N ASN A 256 0.14 -6.58 2.25
CA ASN A 256 0.10 -6.39 0.81
C ASN A 256 1.50 -6.60 0.24
N ARG A 257 1.57 -7.21 -0.93
CA ARG A 257 2.80 -7.28 -1.72
C ARG A 257 2.51 -6.72 -3.10
N ILE A 258 3.10 -5.59 -3.40
CA ILE A 258 2.93 -4.88 -4.67
C ILE A 258 4.17 -5.08 -5.53
N VAL A 259 3.97 -5.47 -6.79
CA VAL A 259 5.02 -5.54 -7.81
C VAL A 259 4.70 -4.53 -8.90
N LYS A 260 5.63 -3.63 -9.20
CA LYS A 260 5.45 -2.57 -10.19
C LYS A 260 6.65 -2.43 -11.11
N ASN A 261 6.47 -1.87 -12.31
CA ASN A 261 7.60 -1.50 -13.13
C ASN A 261 8.23 -0.19 -12.63
N ILE A 262 9.55 -0.13 -12.53
CA ILE A 262 10.28 1.08 -12.10
C ILE A 262 9.97 2.27 -13.02
N GLN A 263 9.72 2.03 -14.31
CA GLN A 263 9.38 3.09 -15.26
C GLN A 263 8.04 3.78 -14.95
N ASP A 264 7.17 3.16 -14.16
CA ASP A 264 5.92 3.80 -13.74
C ASP A 264 6.19 4.97 -12.79
N PHE A 265 7.35 5.01 -12.14
CA PHE A 265 7.81 6.13 -11.34
C PHE A 265 8.50 7.25 -12.15
N SER A 266 8.78 7.01 -13.43
CA SER A 266 9.37 8.01 -14.33
C SER A 266 8.43 9.20 -14.48
N GLY A 267 8.89 10.40 -14.13
CA GLY A 267 8.09 11.62 -14.09
C GLY A 267 7.15 11.75 -12.89
N SER A 268 7.08 10.76 -11.99
CA SER A 268 6.19 10.81 -10.83
C SER A 268 6.78 11.63 -9.68
N TRP A 269 5.98 12.57 -9.16
CA TRP A 269 6.34 13.38 -7.98
C TRP A 269 5.54 12.98 -6.75
N THR A 270 4.38 12.35 -6.95
CA THR A 270 3.52 11.83 -5.90
C THR A 270 3.23 10.34 -6.09
N ILE A 271 2.66 9.71 -5.05
CA ILE A 271 2.21 8.32 -5.08
C ILE A 271 1.04 8.08 -6.06
N TYR A 272 0.27 9.13 -6.35
CA TYR A 272 -0.88 9.07 -7.25
C TYR A 272 -0.44 9.05 -8.71
N ASP A 273 0.50 9.92 -9.10
CA ASP A 273 0.99 9.98 -10.49
C ASP A 273 1.75 8.71 -10.88
N SER A 274 2.30 7.97 -9.90
CA SER A 274 2.90 6.67 -10.15
C SER A 274 1.88 5.54 -10.23
N LEU A 275 0.59 5.77 -9.91
CA LEU A 275 -0.46 4.74 -9.72
C LEU A 275 -0.15 3.72 -8.62
N LEU A 276 0.81 4.02 -7.73
CA LEU A 276 1.14 3.10 -6.64
C LEU A 276 0.00 3.06 -5.60
N MET A 277 -0.73 4.18 -5.43
CA MET A 277 -1.87 4.22 -4.52
C MET A 277 -3.03 3.34 -5.01
N ASP A 278 -3.24 3.26 -6.33
CA ASP A 278 -4.26 2.39 -6.94
C ASP A 278 -3.92 0.92 -6.71
N ASP A 279 -2.67 0.51 -6.97
CA ASP A 279 -2.21 -0.86 -6.69
C ASP A 279 -2.40 -1.22 -5.20
N ILE A 280 -2.08 -0.29 -4.28
CA ILE A 280 -2.27 -0.50 -2.84
C ILE A 280 -3.76 -0.63 -2.50
N SER A 281 -4.61 0.20 -3.09
CA SER A 281 -6.06 0.17 -2.87
C SER A 281 -6.68 -1.14 -3.35
N GLU A 282 -6.22 -1.65 -4.48
CA GLU A 282 -6.58 -2.96 -5.01
C GLU A 282 -6.20 -4.11 -4.08
N GLU A 283 -4.94 -4.14 -3.65
CA GLU A 283 -4.45 -5.17 -2.74
C GLU A 283 -5.19 -5.16 -1.39
N VAL A 284 -5.50 -3.96 -0.89
CA VAL A 284 -6.30 -3.79 0.32
C VAL A 284 -7.73 -4.29 0.12
N TYR A 285 -8.33 -4.04 -1.04
CA TYR A 285 -9.66 -4.56 -1.37
C TYR A 285 -9.66 -6.10 -1.33
N ASP A 286 -8.71 -6.75 -2.00
CA ASP A 286 -8.62 -8.21 -2.04
C ASP A 286 -8.47 -8.81 -0.63
N ASN A 287 -7.60 -8.22 0.20
CA ASN A 287 -7.45 -8.65 1.58
C ASN A 287 -8.77 -8.56 2.36
N PHE A 288 -9.56 -7.50 2.17
CA PHE A 288 -10.87 -7.40 2.80
C PHE A 288 -11.86 -8.44 2.29
N VAL A 289 -11.84 -8.76 1.00
CA VAL A 289 -12.66 -9.85 0.42
C VAL A 289 -12.32 -11.18 1.10
N ASP A 290 -11.03 -11.50 1.20
CA ASP A 290 -10.56 -12.73 1.86
C ASP A 290 -10.96 -12.77 3.34
N TYR A 291 -10.86 -11.64 4.05
CA TYR A 291 -11.27 -11.56 5.46
C TYR A 291 -12.77 -11.76 5.67
N VAL A 292 -13.59 -11.23 4.77
CA VAL A 292 -15.04 -11.45 4.80
C VAL A 292 -15.36 -12.92 4.53
N ALA A 293 -14.73 -13.53 3.52
CA ALA A 293 -14.93 -14.92 3.17
C ALA A 293 -14.56 -15.86 4.34
N ASP A 294 -13.39 -15.68 4.96
CA ASP A 294 -12.97 -16.51 6.11
C ASP A 294 -13.90 -16.31 7.32
N GLU A 295 -14.38 -15.10 7.58
CA GLU A 295 -15.32 -14.83 8.67
C GLU A 295 -16.67 -15.55 8.45
N GLU A 296 -17.20 -15.53 7.22
CA GLU A 296 -18.41 -16.28 6.85
C GLU A 296 -18.22 -17.79 6.99
N GLU A 297 -17.09 -18.32 6.49
CA GLU A 297 -16.76 -19.72 6.65
C GLU A 297 -16.64 -20.11 8.13
N ARG A 298 -15.97 -19.28 8.95
CA ARG A 298 -15.83 -19.52 10.38
C ARG A 298 -17.19 -19.55 11.06
N MET A 299 -18.10 -18.62 10.74
CA MET A 299 -19.45 -18.64 11.27
C MET A 299 -20.21 -19.92 10.89
N THR A 300 -20.08 -20.40 9.65
CA THR A 300 -20.73 -21.65 9.23
C THR A 300 -20.15 -22.86 9.96
N ARG A 301 -18.82 -22.91 10.13
CA ARG A 301 -18.13 -23.95 10.92
C ARG A 301 -18.59 -23.93 12.37
N MET A 302 -18.68 -22.76 13.00
CA MET A 302 -19.16 -22.61 14.38
C MET A 302 -20.61 -23.09 14.54
N LYS A 303 -21.51 -22.75 13.62
CA LYS A 303 -22.91 -23.23 13.66
C LYS A 303 -22.99 -24.75 13.55
N LYS A 304 -22.20 -25.37 12.66
CA LYS A 304 -22.12 -26.83 12.54
C LYS A 304 -21.62 -27.45 13.84
N VAL A 305 -20.49 -26.96 14.38
CA VAL A 305 -19.93 -27.48 15.64
C VAL A 305 -20.92 -27.34 16.80
N ALA A 306 -21.58 -26.19 16.94
CA ALA A 306 -22.58 -25.97 17.97
C ALA A 306 -23.75 -26.97 17.87
N PHE A 307 -24.22 -27.25 16.64
CA PHE A 307 -25.25 -28.26 16.41
C PHE A 307 -24.79 -29.66 16.82
N TRP A 308 -23.58 -30.07 16.42
CA TRP A 308 -23.00 -31.37 16.80
C TRP A 308 -22.80 -31.48 18.33
N SER A 309 -22.33 -30.42 19.00
CA SER A 309 -22.17 -30.40 20.45
C SER A 309 -23.51 -30.51 21.18
N PHE A 310 -24.55 -29.83 20.70
CA PHE A 310 -25.90 -29.95 21.25
C PHE A 310 -26.46 -31.36 21.07
N GLN A 311 -26.28 -31.95 19.88
CA GLN A 311 -26.70 -33.32 19.61
C GLN A 311 -25.99 -34.33 20.53
N LEU A 312 -24.68 -34.16 20.74
CA LEU A 312 -23.91 -35.01 21.66
C LEU A 312 -24.40 -34.87 23.10
N LEU A 313 -24.63 -33.64 23.57
CA LEU A 313 -25.15 -33.38 24.92
C LEU A 313 -26.53 -34.02 25.13
N ALA A 314 -27.42 -33.91 24.14
CA ALA A 314 -28.74 -34.56 24.17
C ALA A 314 -28.61 -36.09 24.25
N GLN A 315 -27.68 -36.69 23.49
CA GLN A 315 -27.39 -38.12 23.57
C GLN A 315 -26.84 -38.52 24.95
N CYS A 316 -25.91 -37.76 25.52
CA CYS A 316 -25.38 -38.01 26.86
C CYS A 316 -26.48 -37.94 27.94
N ILE A 317 -27.39 -36.97 27.87
CA ILE A 317 -28.54 -36.88 28.78
C ILE A 317 -29.45 -38.11 28.64
N MET A 318 -29.76 -38.51 27.40
CA MET A 318 -30.59 -39.69 27.14
C MET A 318 -29.94 -40.98 27.67
N PHE A 319 -28.64 -41.18 27.45
CA PHE A 319 -27.94 -42.35 27.98
C PHE A 319 -27.81 -42.34 29.51
N GLY A 320 -27.58 -41.17 30.12
CA GLY A 320 -27.51 -41.02 31.57
C GLY A 320 -28.85 -41.25 32.28
N LEU A 321 -29.96 -40.82 31.67
CA LEU A 321 -31.31 -41.14 32.15
C LEU A 321 -31.65 -42.62 31.92
N GLY A 322 -31.21 -43.20 30.80
CA GLY A 322 -31.38 -44.61 30.48
C GLY A 322 -30.60 -45.56 31.39
N SER A 323 -29.54 -45.12 32.06
CA SER A 323 -28.79 -45.94 33.03
C SER A 323 -29.32 -45.85 34.47
N LEU A 324 -30.32 -45.00 34.74
CA LEU A 324 -30.95 -44.82 36.05
C LEU A 324 -32.26 -45.61 36.21
N VAL A 325 -32.68 -46.34 35.16
CA VAL A 325 -33.77 -47.33 35.16
C VAL A 325 -33.13 -48.70 35.00
#